data_AF-A0A832VQC7-F1
#
_entry.id   AF-A0A832VQC7-F1
#
_cell.length_a   1.000
_cell.length_b   1.000
_cell.length_c   1.000
_cell.angle_alpha   90.00
_cell.angle_beta   90.00
_cell.angle_gamma   90.00
#
_symmetry.space_group_name_H-M   'P 1'
#
loop_
_entity.id
_entity.type
_entity.pdbx_description
1 polymer ?
#
loop_
_entity_poly.entity_id
_entity_poly.type
_entity_poly.pdbx_seq_one_letter_code
_entity_poly.pdbx_strand_id
1 'polypeptide(L)'
;KKHTLGFLHLITSSEEFFPKFSLRNKDFETLGTLIENKSSELIDPISEYDCNRSLLALHAWISESSEIHLSDNLGIESGDMHRMAETADWLVYCLNELSKLVERADLLEEISILRKRISYGIKEELVQLVQIRGIGRVRARRLYDHGIKSIADLKSIPVNKLAEIDKIGPTIADNIKSELKKVR
;
A
#
# COMPACT_ATOMS: atom_id res chain seq x y z
N LYS A 1 -3.97 12.49 13.41
CA LYS A 1 -4.95 11.40 13.21
C LYS A 1 -4.72 10.84 11.82
N LYS A 2 -4.71 9.51 11.63
CA LYS A 2 -4.60 8.88 10.31
C LYS A 2 -6.01 8.57 9.80
N HIS A 3 -6.22 8.65 8.50
CA HIS A 3 -7.48 8.49 7.79
C HIS A 3 -7.38 7.44 6.67
N THR A 4 -6.49 6.46 6.81
CA THR A 4 -6.19 5.47 5.77
C THR A 4 -7.45 4.76 5.29
N LEU A 5 -8.25 4.18 6.19
CA LEU A 5 -9.49 3.50 5.78
C LEU A 5 -10.50 4.46 5.14
N GLY A 6 -10.66 5.68 5.68
CA GLY A 6 -11.55 6.70 5.11
C GLY A 6 -11.16 7.11 3.70
N PHE A 7 -9.87 7.30 3.43
CA PHE A 7 -9.39 7.57 2.07
C PHE A 7 -9.61 6.39 1.13
N LEU A 8 -9.35 5.16 1.57
CA LEU A 8 -9.63 3.98 0.74
C LEU A 8 -11.13 3.85 0.43
N HIS A 9 -12.01 4.14 1.39
CA HIS A 9 -13.46 4.15 1.17
C HIS A 9 -13.85 5.22 0.15
N LEU A 10 -13.35 6.45 0.29
CA LEU A 10 -13.58 7.53 -0.67
C LEU A 10 -13.17 7.14 -2.09
N ILE A 11 -11.97 6.57 -2.24
CA ILE A 11 -11.45 6.14 -3.55
C ILE A 11 -12.27 4.99 -4.13
N THR A 12 -12.56 3.96 -3.35
CA THR A 12 -13.28 2.78 -3.85
C THR A 12 -14.76 3.05 -4.11
N SER A 13 -15.32 4.10 -3.52
CA SER A 13 -16.69 4.55 -3.75
C SER A 13 -16.84 5.39 -5.03
N SER A 14 -15.78 6.09 -5.48
CA SER A 14 -15.80 6.91 -6.71
C SER A 14 -16.24 6.12 -7.95
N GLU A 15 -16.96 6.78 -8.86
CA GLU A 15 -17.50 6.16 -10.09
C GLU A 15 -16.39 5.71 -11.04
N GLU A 16 -15.27 6.43 -11.04
CA GLU A 16 -14.09 6.19 -11.84
C GLU A 16 -13.25 5.01 -11.33
N PHE A 17 -13.51 4.52 -10.12
CA PHE A 17 -12.79 3.39 -9.56
C PHE A 17 -13.18 2.07 -10.23
N PHE A 18 -12.19 1.39 -10.81
CA PHE A 18 -12.37 0.12 -11.51
C PHE A 18 -11.15 -0.81 -11.33
N PRO A 19 -11.35 -2.14 -11.26
CA PRO A 19 -12.63 -2.85 -11.12
C PRO A 19 -13.27 -2.68 -9.73
N LYS A 20 -14.59 -2.53 -9.71
CA LYS A 20 -15.40 -2.42 -8.49
C LYS A 20 -16.18 -3.72 -8.27
N PHE A 21 -15.92 -4.39 -7.16
CA PHE A 21 -16.54 -5.68 -6.85
C PHE A 21 -17.58 -5.54 -5.75
N SER A 22 -18.80 -6.02 -5.99
CA SER A 22 -19.84 -6.08 -4.96
C SER A 22 -19.46 -7.02 -3.82
N LEU A 23 -19.93 -6.70 -2.61
CA LEU A 23 -19.81 -7.59 -1.45
C LEU A 23 -20.57 -8.89 -1.70
N ARG A 24 -20.02 -9.99 -1.19
CA ARG A 24 -20.72 -11.27 -1.01
C ARG A 24 -21.19 -11.36 0.44
N ASN A 25 -22.14 -12.25 0.72
CA ASN A 25 -22.65 -12.46 2.08
C ASN A 25 -21.53 -12.68 3.12
N LYS A 26 -20.48 -13.43 2.78
CA LYS A 26 -19.34 -13.67 3.67
C LYS A 26 -18.44 -12.45 3.89
N ASP A 27 -18.49 -11.46 3.01
CA ASP A 27 -17.64 -10.26 3.09
C ASP A 27 -18.18 -9.25 4.11
N PHE A 28 -19.49 -9.25 4.38
CA PHE A 28 -20.14 -8.31 5.30
C PHE A 28 -19.56 -8.38 6.71
N GLU A 29 -19.45 -9.58 7.30
CA GLU A 29 -18.90 -9.75 8.65
C GLU A 29 -17.44 -9.26 8.75
N THR A 30 -16.63 -9.60 7.75
CA THR A 30 -15.23 -9.17 7.69
C THR A 30 -15.11 -7.65 7.56
N LEU A 31 -15.99 -7.04 6.76
CA LEU A 31 -16.01 -5.61 6.56
C LEU A 31 -16.53 -4.85 7.78
N GLY A 32 -17.59 -5.32 8.42
CA GLY A 32 -18.11 -4.73 9.66
C GLY A 32 -17.05 -4.71 10.75
N THR A 33 -16.37 -5.85 10.95
CA THR A 33 -15.24 -5.97 11.88
C THR A 33 -14.12 -4.99 11.53
N LEU A 34 -13.81 -4.81 10.25
CA LEU A 34 -12.80 -3.84 9.82
C LEU A 34 -13.23 -2.40 10.13
N ILE A 35 -14.46 -2.03 9.78
CA ILE A 35 -15.03 -0.69 10.01
C ILE A 35 -15.02 -0.36 11.51
N GLU A 36 -15.44 -1.28 12.38
CA GLU A 36 -15.45 -1.07 13.83
C GLU A 36 -14.03 -0.84 14.37
N ASN A 37 -13.10 -1.73 14.04
CA ASN A 37 -11.70 -1.66 14.47
C ASN A 37 -10.97 -0.40 13.97
N LYS A 38 -11.42 0.16 12.85
CA LYS A 38 -10.82 1.29 12.16
C LYS A 38 -11.74 2.50 12.09
N SER A 39 -12.75 2.56 12.95
CA SER A 39 -13.73 3.64 13.02
C SER A 39 -13.08 5.01 13.21
N SER A 40 -12.00 5.05 14.00
CA SER A 40 -11.20 6.27 14.18
C SER A 40 -10.47 6.74 12.92
N GLU A 41 -10.32 5.94 11.86
CA GLU A 41 -9.70 6.35 10.59
C GLU A 41 -10.73 6.84 9.56
N LEU A 42 -12.02 6.76 9.86
CA LEU A 42 -13.07 7.18 8.94
C LEU A 42 -13.19 8.71 8.89
N ILE A 43 -13.56 9.20 7.70
CA ILE A 43 -13.89 10.61 7.46
C ILE A 43 -15.29 10.88 8.01
N ASP A 44 -16.25 10.04 7.59
CA ASP A 44 -17.63 10.02 8.05
C ASP A 44 -18.01 8.60 8.51
N PRO A 45 -19.00 8.43 9.39
CA PRO A 45 -19.54 7.11 9.73
C PRO A 45 -20.09 6.43 8.48
N ILE A 46 -19.70 5.16 8.28
CA ILE A 46 -20.16 4.33 7.15
C ILE A 46 -20.62 2.98 7.67
N SER A 47 -21.48 2.32 6.91
CA SER A 47 -21.86 0.92 7.09
C SER A 47 -21.28 0.05 5.97
N GLU A 48 -21.40 -1.26 6.13
CA GLU A 48 -21.03 -2.24 5.11
C GLU A 48 -21.82 -2.04 3.81
N TYR A 49 -23.03 -1.49 3.90
CA TYR A 49 -23.89 -1.23 2.75
C TYR A 49 -23.42 -0.04 1.90
N ASP A 50 -22.57 0.82 2.46
CA ASP A 50 -21.96 1.96 1.77
C ASP A 50 -20.64 1.59 1.07
N CYS A 51 -20.30 0.30 1.10
CA CYS A 51 -18.99 -0.20 0.74
C CYS A 51 -19.06 -1.27 -0.33
N ASN A 52 -17.88 -1.61 -0.85
CA ASN A 52 -17.69 -2.68 -1.82
C ASN A 52 -16.49 -3.55 -1.43
N ARG A 53 -16.40 -4.74 -2.02
CA ARG A 53 -15.32 -5.70 -1.74
C ARG A 53 -13.95 -5.18 -2.14
N SER A 54 -13.88 -4.21 -3.05
CA SER A 54 -12.62 -3.59 -3.44
C SER A 54 -11.97 -2.81 -2.29
N LEU A 55 -12.75 -2.29 -1.33
CA LEU A 55 -12.24 -1.68 -0.09
C LEU A 55 -11.46 -2.71 0.75
N LEU A 56 -12.03 -3.89 0.97
CA LEU A 56 -11.36 -4.99 1.69
C LEU A 56 -10.06 -5.39 0.98
N ALA A 57 -10.10 -5.49 -0.34
CA ALA A 57 -8.95 -5.90 -1.14
C ALA A 57 -7.83 -4.87 -1.11
N LEU A 58 -8.12 -3.56 -1.28
CA LEU A 58 -7.11 -2.51 -1.15
C LEU A 58 -6.54 -2.44 0.27
N HIS A 59 -7.38 -2.57 1.29
CA HIS A 59 -6.92 -2.56 2.68
C HIS A 59 -5.98 -3.75 2.97
N ALA A 60 -6.33 -4.96 2.50
CA ALA A 60 -5.51 -6.15 2.61
C ALA A 60 -4.19 -6.01 1.83
N TRP A 61 -4.24 -5.44 0.62
CA TRP A 61 -3.07 -5.17 -0.22
C TRP A 61 -2.06 -4.24 0.47
N ILE A 62 -2.51 -3.09 1.00
CA ILE A 62 -1.63 -2.16 1.75
C ILE A 62 -1.25 -2.66 3.15
N SER A 63 -1.77 -3.82 3.53
CA SER A 63 -1.41 -4.57 4.74
C SER A 63 -0.49 -5.77 4.42
N GLU A 64 -0.04 -5.88 3.16
CA GLU A 64 0.86 -6.91 2.63
C GLU A 64 0.28 -8.32 2.54
N SER A 65 -1.05 -8.48 2.49
CA SER A 65 -1.68 -9.77 2.19
C SER A 65 -1.16 -10.35 0.87
N SER A 66 -0.87 -11.65 0.84
CA SER A 66 -0.39 -12.34 -0.36
C SER A 66 -1.46 -12.32 -1.47
N GLU A 67 -1.02 -12.40 -2.73
CA GLU A 67 -1.95 -12.52 -3.86
C GLU A 67 -2.80 -13.79 -3.75
N ILE A 68 -2.23 -14.88 -3.23
CA ILE A 68 -2.97 -16.11 -2.92
C ILE A 68 -4.09 -15.84 -1.91
N HIS A 69 -3.80 -15.11 -0.83
CA HIS A 69 -4.82 -14.77 0.16
C HIS A 69 -5.92 -13.87 -0.43
N LEU A 70 -5.58 -12.92 -1.30
CA LEU A 70 -6.55 -12.06 -1.98
C LEU A 70 -7.45 -12.88 -2.92
N SER A 71 -6.86 -13.80 -3.69
CA SER A 71 -7.58 -14.74 -4.56
C SER A 71 -8.53 -15.62 -3.74
N ASP A 72 -8.01 -16.37 -2.77
CA ASP A 72 -8.78 -17.40 -2.08
C ASP A 72 -9.90 -16.81 -1.21
N ASN A 73 -9.61 -15.72 -0.51
CA ASN A 73 -10.58 -15.14 0.43
C ASN A 73 -11.50 -14.13 -0.25
N LEU A 74 -10.97 -13.25 -1.11
CA LEU A 74 -11.71 -12.15 -1.72
C LEU A 74 -12.14 -12.41 -3.18
N GLY A 75 -11.64 -13.46 -3.83
CA GLY A 75 -11.88 -13.70 -5.25
C GLY A 75 -11.35 -12.57 -6.13
N ILE A 76 -10.19 -12.03 -5.75
CA ILE A 76 -9.50 -10.94 -6.46
C ILE A 76 -8.22 -11.52 -7.04
N GLU A 77 -8.16 -11.61 -8.37
CA GLU A 77 -7.01 -12.14 -9.08
C GLU A 77 -5.88 -11.10 -9.16
N SER A 78 -4.67 -11.55 -9.47
CA SER A 78 -3.49 -10.68 -9.57
C SER A 78 -3.69 -9.51 -10.56
N GLY A 79 -4.32 -9.78 -11.71
CA GLY A 79 -4.65 -8.77 -12.71
C GLY A 79 -5.74 -7.78 -12.25
N ASP A 80 -6.69 -8.22 -11.43
CA ASP A 80 -7.69 -7.33 -10.83
C ASP A 80 -7.02 -6.40 -9.83
N MET A 81 -6.18 -6.96 -8.95
CA MET A 81 -5.46 -6.21 -7.94
C MET A 81 -4.52 -5.15 -8.57
N HIS A 82 -3.83 -5.49 -9.66
CA HIS A 82 -3.00 -4.53 -10.40
C HIS A 82 -3.83 -3.37 -10.95
N ARG A 83 -4.96 -3.64 -11.61
CA ARG A 83 -5.85 -2.59 -12.14
C ARG A 83 -6.46 -1.73 -11.04
N MET A 84 -6.85 -2.34 -9.93
CA MET A 84 -7.35 -1.63 -8.75
C MET A 84 -6.28 -0.72 -8.15
N ALA A 85 -5.05 -1.22 -7.99
CA ALA A 85 -3.94 -0.43 -7.44
C ALA A 85 -3.55 0.73 -8.35
N GLU A 86 -3.54 0.53 -9.67
CA GLU A 86 -3.28 1.58 -10.67
C GLU A 86 -4.36 2.68 -10.61
N THR A 87 -5.63 2.28 -10.62
CA THR A 87 -6.75 3.24 -10.56
C THR A 87 -6.79 3.96 -9.22
N ALA A 88 -6.54 3.24 -8.11
CA ALA A 88 -6.45 3.86 -6.79
C ALA A 88 -5.26 4.82 -6.68
N ASP A 89 -4.09 4.49 -7.25
CA ASP A 89 -2.93 5.39 -7.27
C ASP A 89 -3.27 6.72 -7.95
N TRP A 90 -3.95 6.66 -9.10
CA TRP A 90 -4.40 7.84 -9.82
C TRP A 90 -5.44 8.64 -9.03
N LEU A 91 -6.45 7.99 -8.44
CA LEU A 91 -7.48 8.69 -7.66
C LEU A 91 -6.93 9.30 -6.36
N VAL A 92 -5.97 8.62 -5.69
CA VAL A 92 -5.27 9.20 -4.53
C VAL A 92 -4.39 10.37 -4.94
N TYR A 93 -3.79 10.35 -6.14
CA TYR A 93 -3.11 11.51 -6.69
C TYR A 93 -4.08 12.68 -6.89
N CYS A 94 -5.25 12.44 -7.49
CA CYS A 94 -6.29 13.47 -7.63
C CYS A 94 -6.73 14.02 -6.27
N LEU A 95 -6.93 13.16 -5.26
CA LEU A 95 -7.23 13.57 -3.89
C LEU A 95 -6.13 14.45 -3.29
N ASN A 96 -4.86 14.19 -3.61
CA ASN A 96 -3.74 15.02 -3.18
C ASN A 96 -3.82 16.42 -3.79
N GLU A 97 -4.07 16.52 -5.11
CA GLU A 97 -4.19 17.82 -5.79
C GLU A 97 -5.41 18.60 -5.31
N LEU A 98 -6.55 17.93 -5.10
CA LEU A 98 -7.74 18.54 -4.51
C LEU A 98 -7.44 19.07 -3.09
N SER A 99 -6.73 18.31 -2.27
CA SER A 99 -6.34 18.72 -0.92
C SER A 99 -5.49 20.01 -0.94
N LYS A 100 -4.63 20.21 -1.95
CA LYS A 100 -3.90 21.48 -2.12
C LYS A 100 -4.84 22.63 -2.48
N LEU A 101 -5.80 22.39 -3.38
CA LEU A 101 -6.76 23.40 -3.82
C LEU A 101 -7.67 23.87 -2.70
N VAL A 102 -8.04 22.98 -1.76
CA VAL A 102 -8.87 23.33 -0.59
C VAL A 102 -8.04 23.67 0.66
N GLU A 103 -6.75 23.94 0.49
CA GLU A 103 -5.82 24.37 1.55
C GLU A 103 -5.69 23.40 2.74
N ARG A 104 -5.90 22.10 2.50
CA ARG A 104 -5.72 21.02 3.49
C ARG A 104 -4.31 20.43 3.43
N ALA A 105 -3.32 21.28 3.68
CA ALA A 105 -1.91 20.92 3.68
C ALA A 105 -1.57 19.82 4.71
N ASP A 106 -2.33 19.74 5.80
CA ASP A 106 -2.21 18.75 6.87
C ASP A 106 -2.42 17.30 6.39
N LEU A 107 -3.12 17.10 5.27
CA LEU A 107 -3.40 15.78 4.70
C LEU A 107 -2.37 15.31 3.68
N LEU A 108 -1.55 16.21 3.13
CA LEU A 108 -0.72 15.94 1.95
C LEU A 108 0.31 14.83 2.20
N GLU A 109 0.96 14.84 3.37
CA GLU A 109 1.93 13.82 3.74
C GLU A 109 1.26 12.45 3.85
N GLU A 110 0.10 12.38 4.53
CA GLU A 110 -0.63 11.13 4.69
C GLU A 110 -1.09 10.56 3.34
N ILE A 111 -1.65 11.40 2.48
CA ILE A 111 -2.09 11.01 1.13
C ILE A 111 -0.90 10.53 0.29
N SER A 112 0.23 11.22 0.36
CA SER A 112 1.47 10.84 -0.35
C SER A 112 1.98 9.46 0.10
N ILE A 113 1.98 9.21 1.42
CA ILE A 113 2.33 7.91 2.00
C ILE A 113 1.34 6.83 1.54
N LEU A 114 0.03 7.10 1.64
CA LEU A 114 -1.01 6.16 1.22
C LEU A 114 -0.86 5.79 -0.27
N ARG A 115 -0.59 6.78 -1.12
CA ARG A 115 -0.35 6.55 -2.54
C ARG A 115 0.77 5.53 -2.74
N LYS A 116 1.92 5.71 -2.11
CA LYS A 116 3.03 4.74 -2.16
C LYS A 116 2.63 3.37 -1.62
N ARG A 117 1.88 3.32 -0.52
CA ARG A 117 1.39 2.05 0.03
C ARG A 117 0.49 1.29 -0.95
N ILE A 118 -0.35 2.00 -1.70
CA ILE A 118 -1.21 1.44 -2.75
C ILE A 118 -0.37 0.96 -3.93
N SER A 119 0.52 1.79 -4.50
CA SER A 119 1.27 1.40 -5.70
C SER A 119 2.16 0.17 -5.47
N TYR A 120 2.70 0.01 -4.26
CA TYR A 120 3.61 -1.09 -3.94
C TYR A 120 2.97 -2.25 -3.15
N GLY A 121 1.78 -2.06 -2.55
CA GLY A 121 1.15 -3.08 -1.70
C GLY A 121 1.88 -3.30 -0.38
N ILE A 122 2.21 -2.21 0.31
CA ILE A 122 3.08 -2.24 1.48
C ILE A 122 2.46 -1.54 2.69
N LYS A 123 2.91 -1.94 3.88
CA LYS A 123 2.70 -1.17 5.10
C LYS A 123 3.55 0.10 5.08
N GLU A 124 3.17 1.05 5.93
CA GLU A 124 3.80 2.37 6.01
C GLU A 124 5.31 2.28 6.32
N GLU A 125 5.72 1.33 7.16
CA GLU A 125 7.14 1.17 7.55
C GLU A 125 8.09 0.84 6.38
N LEU A 126 7.58 0.37 5.24
CA LEU A 126 8.39 0.00 4.09
C LEU A 126 8.52 1.13 3.05
N VAL A 127 7.80 2.24 3.25
CA VAL A 127 7.69 3.33 2.25
C VAL A 127 9.05 3.93 1.89
N GLN A 128 10.00 3.99 2.83
CA GLN A 128 11.35 4.49 2.54
C GLN A 128 12.17 3.50 1.70
N LEU A 129 12.01 2.20 1.92
CA LEU A 129 12.82 1.17 1.26
C LEU A 129 12.42 0.99 -0.21
N VAL A 130 11.12 1.00 -0.51
CA VAL A 130 10.61 0.78 -1.89
C VAL A 130 10.93 1.91 -2.87
N GLN A 131 11.39 3.06 -2.37
CA GLN A 131 11.85 4.17 -3.22
C GLN A 131 13.14 3.82 -3.97
N ILE A 132 13.91 2.84 -3.48
CA ILE A 132 15.12 2.39 -4.14
C ILE A 132 14.75 1.42 -5.26
N ARG A 133 15.16 1.76 -6.48
CA ARG A 133 14.90 0.92 -7.65
C ARG A 133 15.44 -0.48 -7.43
N GLY A 134 14.60 -1.47 -7.74
CA GLY A 134 14.89 -2.89 -7.51
C GLY A 134 14.37 -3.44 -6.18
N ILE A 135 13.87 -2.58 -5.29
CA ILE A 135 13.22 -2.99 -4.04
C ILE A 135 11.69 -2.90 -4.21
N GLY A 136 11.07 -4.04 -4.47
CA GLY A 136 9.61 -4.19 -4.39
C GLY A 136 9.17 -4.63 -2.99
N ARG A 137 7.86 -4.79 -2.79
CA ARG A 137 7.23 -5.24 -1.53
C ARG A 137 7.93 -6.41 -0.84
N VAL A 138 8.16 -7.51 -1.56
CA VAL A 138 8.76 -8.73 -0.98
C VAL A 138 10.16 -8.45 -0.44
N ARG A 139 11.00 -7.76 -1.23
CA ARG A 139 12.36 -7.44 -0.81
C ARG A 139 12.39 -6.39 0.31
N ALA A 140 11.50 -5.39 0.26
CA ALA A 140 11.37 -4.40 1.33
C ALA A 140 11.01 -5.07 2.66
N ARG A 141 10.07 -6.03 2.66
CA ARG A 141 9.73 -6.79 3.86
C ARG A 141 10.90 -7.60 4.37
N ARG A 142 11.61 -8.32 3.49
CA ARG A 142 12.82 -9.07 3.87
C ARG A 142 13.89 -8.18 4.50
N LEU A 143 14.15 -7.02 3.92
CA LEU A 143 15.10 -6.04 4.48
C LEU A 143 14.68 -5.58 5.87
N TYR A 144 13.41 -5.20 6.01
CA TYR A 144 12.86 -4.70 7.27
C TYR A 144 12.94 -5.77 8.38
N ASP A 145 12.62 -7.02 8.05
CA ASP A 145 12.70 -8.16 8.98
C ASP A 145 14.15 -8.45 9.42
N HIS A 146 15.15 -8.11 8.59
CA HIS A 146 16.58 -8.19 8.92
C HIS A 146 17.11 -6.91 9.60
N GLY A 147 16.22 -6.02 10.05
CA GLY A 147 16.59 -4.80 10.76
C GLY A 147 17.06 -3.64 9.88
N ILE A 148 16.98 -3.77 8.55
CA ILE A 148 17.32 -2.71 7.60
C ILE A 148 16.05 -1.90 7.33
N LYS A 149 15.85 -0.82 8.09
CA LYS A 149 14.58 -0.08 8.11
C LYS A 149 14.64 1.26 7.40
N SER A 150 15.85 1.77 7.18
CA SER A 150 16.08 3.07 6.56
C SER A 150 17.06 3.01 5.39
N ILE A 151 17.09 4.08 4.60
CA ILE A 151 18.09 4.27 3.55
C ILE A 151 19.50 4.31 4.14
N ALA A 152 19.67 4.83 5.36
CA ALA A 152 20.95 4.87 6.05
C ALA A 152 21.45 3.46 6.40
N ASP A 153 20.58 2.58 6.90
CA ASP A 153 20.90 1.17 7.18
C ASP A 153 21.28 0.45 5.89
N LEU A 154 20.54 0.72 4.81
CA LEU A 154 20.80 0.13 3.51
C LEU A 154 22.12 0.64 2.91
N LYS A 155 22.55 1.86 3.23
CA LYS A 155 23.88 2.40 2.85
C LYS A 155 25.00 1.76 3.69
N SER A 156 24.79 1.52 4.98
CA SER A 156 25.81 1.03 5.91
C SER A 156 26.12 -0.47 5.75
N ILE A 157 25.11 -1.30 5.42
CA ILE A 157 25.31 -2.75 5.30
C ILE A 157 26.29 -3.12 4.16
N PRO A 158 27.30 -3.97 4.35
CA PRO A 158 28.17 -4.42 3.25
C PRO A 158 27.41 -5.17 2.15
N VAL A 159 27.84 -5.05 0.90
CA VAL A 159 27.17 -5.69 -0.27
C VAL A 159 27.04 -7.20 -0.09
N ASN A 160 28.09 -7.86 0.40
CA ASN A 160 28.10 -9.31 0.61
C ASN A 160 27.01 -9.73 1.62
N LYS A 161 26.86 -9.00 2.73
CA LYS A 161 25.80 -9.27 3.72
C LYS A 161 24.40 -8.98 3.18
N LEU A 162 24.27 -7.93 2.36
CA LEU A 162 23.02 -7.61 1.69
C LEU A 162 22.60 -8.72 0.71
N ALA A 163 23.58 -9.35 0.03
CA ALA A 163 23.35 -10.45 -0.89
C ALA A 163 22.92 -11.75 -0.21
N GLU A 164 23.27 -11.95 1.07
CA GLU A 164 22.86 -13.11 1.87
C GLU A 164 21.37 -13.10 2.23
N ILE A 165 20.70 -11.95 2.14
CA ILE A 165 19.26 -11.83 2.43
C ILE A 165 18.46 -12.51 1.31
N ASP A 166 17.49 -13.33 1.72
CA ASP A 166 16.56 -14.02 0.82
C ASP A 166 15.96 -13.07 -0.23
N LYS A 167 15.93 -13.51 -1.50
CA LYS A 167 15.45 -12.77 -2.69
C LYS A 167 16.24 -11.54 -3.14
N ILE A 168 17.37 -11.21 -2.51
CA ILE A 168 18.28 -10.15 -2.98
C ILE A 168 19.41 -10.79 -3.81
N GLY A 169 20.28 -11.60 -3.21
CA GLY A 169 21.41 -12.18 -3.95
C GLY A 169 22.41 -11.13 -4.48
N PRO A 170 23.52 -11.56 -5.10
CA PRO A 170 24.64 -10.66 -5.42
C PRO A 170 24.28 -9.54 -6.40
N THR A 171 23.66 -9.89 -7.53
CA THR A 171 23.32 -8.93 -8.59
C THR A 171 22.38 -7.83 -8.11
N ILE A 172 21.37 -8.17 -7.31
CA ILE A 172 20.41 -7.18 -6.82
C ILE A 172 21.06 -6.35 -5.71
N ALA A 173 21.89 -6.94 -4.86
CA ALA A 173 22.65 -6.18 -3.85
C ALA A 173 23.55 -5.12 -4.51
N ASP A 174 24.27 -5.47 -5.57
CA ASP A 174 25.08 -4.54 -6.36
C ASP A 174 24.24 -3.43 -7.00
N ASN A 175 23.10 -3.79 -7.58
CA ASN A 175 22.18 -2.82 -8.18
C ASN A 175 21.61 -1.84 -7.14
N ILE A 176 21.16 -2.34 -5.99
CA ILE A 176 20.67 -1.52 -4.87
C ILE A 176 21.76 -0.53 -4.44
N LYS A 177 22.98 -1.01 -4.25
CA LYS A 177 24.12 -0.17 -3.84
C LYS A 177 24.51 0.87 -4.89
N SER A 178 24.40 0.52 -6.16
CA SER A 178 24.64 1.43 -7.27
C SER A 178 23.57 2.53 -7.34
N GLU A 179 22.30 2.19 -7.14
CA GLU A 179 21.21 3.15 -7.09
C GLU A 179 21.36 4.11 -5.89
N LEU A 180 21.78 3.62 -4.73
CA LEU A 180 22.04 4.45 -3.55
C LEU A 180 23.15 5.49 -3.73
N LYS A 181 24.09 5.28 -4.66
CA LYS A 181 25.13 6.26 -5.00
C LYS A 181 24.60 7.39 -5.89
N LYS A 182 23.50 7.16 -6.62
CA LYS A 182 22.86 8.15 -7.49
C LYS A 182 21.92 9.08 -6.71
N VAL A 183 21.28 8.54 -5.68
CA VAL A 183 20.43 9.31 -4.74
C VAL A 183 21.36 10.09 -3.80
N ARG A 184 21.75 11.30 -4.24
CA ARG A 184 22.50 12.29 -3.43
C ARG A 184 21.59 12.95 -2.41
#